data_AF-A0A382Y8U5-F1
#
_entry.id   AF-A0A382Y8U5-F1
#
_cell.length_a   1.000
_cell.length_b   1.000
_cell.length_c   1.000
_cell.angle_alpha   90.00
_cell.angle_beta   90.00
_cell.angle_gamma   90.00
#
_symmetry.space_group_name_H-M   'P 1'
#
loop_
_entity.id
_entity.type
_entity.pdbx_description
1 polymer ?
#
loop_
_entity_poly.entity_id
_entity_poly.type
_entity_poly.pdbx_seq_one_letter_code
_entity_poly.pdbx_strand_id
1 'polypeptide(L)'
;YATNWSMHPKEFITYLFPYYYGFGGENYSGFMPFTDYPNYVGFFVLLFAVLSFLNLDNRRIFFGSILVLSILLSFGKYFSIIFDLFYNFFPFFDKFRVPSMILIISNFCLYILAGFGLVDIVERFNLKDIKAKYLILTFLAISVLDIYRIDKNIINPEKNSGQKSQLISNKKFDSFFVEDELIDFLKNDTDLYRVYPVGPLFQDPKLKFHGIQSVGGYHPAKFSHYNDLLNNSNNLLSFPILKSLNVKYLLSPFEISHDQIEMVD
;
A
#
# COMPACT_ATOMS: atom_id res chain seq x y z
N TYR A 1 -1.43 -7.72 -15.27
CA TYR A 1 -1.60 -8.04 -13.83
C TYR A 1 -0.29 -7.90 -13.07
N ALA A 2 0.76 -8.68 -13.41
CA ALA A 2 2.05 -8.66 -12.68
C ALA A 2 2.82 -7.32 -12.71
N THR A 3 2.46 -6.39 -13.61
CA THR A 3 3.10 -5.07 -13.74
C THR A 3 2.14 -3.91 -13.44
N ASN A 4 0.98 -4.19 -12.83
CA ASN A 4 -0.01 -3.14 -12.56
C ASN A 4 0.53 -2.07 -11.59
N TRP A 5 1.29 -2.47 -10.57
CA TRP A 5 1.99 -1.59 -9.64
C TRP A 5 3.47 -1.38 -10.03
N SER A 6 3.68 -0.97 -11.28
CA SER A 6 5.00 -0.52 -11.73
C SER A 6 5.21 0.94 -11.31
N MET A 7 6.38 1.27 -10.80
CA MET A 7 6.74 2.66 -10.51
C MET A 7 7.01 3.41 -11.81
N HIS A 8 6.22 4.43 -12.12
CA HIS A 8 6.52 5.26 -13.28
C HIS A 8 7.79 6.10 -13.01
N PRO A 9 8.72 6.28 -13.97
CA PRO A 9 9.93 7.09 -13.75
C PRO A 9 9.66 8.50 -13.22
N LYS A 10 8.58 9.14 -13.69
CA LYS A 10 8.10 10.43 -13.14
C LYS A 10 7.76 10.40 -11.65
N GLU A 11 7.30 9.28 -11.10
CA GLU A 11 7.04 9.14 -9.65
C GLU A 11 8.33 9.12 -8.82
N PHE A 12 9.51 9.01 -9.44
CA PHE A 12 10.77 9.14 -8.72
C PHE A 12 10.92 10.49 -8.01
N ILE A 13 10.20 11.52 -8.47
CA ILE A 13 10.15 12.82 -7.81
C ILE A 13 9.61 12.73 -6.37
N THR A 14 8.82 11.69 -6.02
CA THR A 14 8.29 11.51 -4.65
C THR A 14 9.38 11.23 -3.62
N TYR A 15 10.56 10.77 -4.05
CA TYR A 15 11.71 10.62 -3.16
C TYR A 15 12.17 11.98 -2.61
N LEU A 16 11.97 13.07 -3.36
CA LEU A 16 12.30 14.44 -2.94
C LEU A 16 11.08 15.20 -2.43
N PHE A 17 9.95 15.08 -3.15
CA PHE A 17 8.71 15.78 -2.89
C PHE A 17 7.57 14.78 -2.70
N PRO A 18 7.42 14.19 -1.51
CA PRO A 18 6.47 13.10 -1.26
C PRO A 18 5.01 13.44 -1.58
N TYR A 19 4.65 14.73 -1.54
CA TYR A 19 3.31 15.23 -1.81
C TYR A 19 2.97 15.37 -3.31
N TYR A 20 3.94 15.22 -4.22
CA TYR A 20 3.77 15.58 -5.63
C TYR A 20 2.64 14.82 -6.33
N TYR A 21 2.50 13.52 -6.04
CA TYR A 21 1.41 12.66 -6.54
C TYR A 21 0.34 12.37 -5.47
N GLY A 22 0.31 13.16 -4.40
CA GLY A 22 -0.54 12.92 -3.23
C GLY A 22 0.04 11.87 -2.26
N PHE A 23 -0.47 11.87 -1.03
CA PHE A 23 -0.01 10.98 0.05
C PHE A 23 -0.61 9.57 0.00
N GLY A 24 -1.41 9.25 -1.02
CA GLY A 24 -2.08 7.95 -1.16
C GLY A 24 -3.61 8.03 -1.09
N GLY A 25 -4.26 6.88 -1.24
CA GLY A 25 -5.71 6.73 -1.22
C GLY A 25 -6.41 7.56 -2.30
N GLU A 26 -7.49 8.25 -1.93
CA GLU A 26 -8.31 9.05 -2.84
C GLU A 26 -7.58 10.26 -3.45
N ASN A 27 -6.52 10.74 -2.80
CA ASN A 27 -5.74 11.89 -3.27
C ASN A 27 -4.55 11.50 -4.15
N TYR A 28 -4.35 10.19 -4.39
CA TYR A 28 -3.29 9.73 -5.25
C TYR A 28 -3.61 10.03 -6.72
N SER A 29 -2.68 10.70 -7.39
CA SER A 29 -2.80 11.13 -8.80
C SER A 29 -1.66 10.61 -9.67
N GLY A 30 -0.93 9.60 -9.19
CA GLY A 30 0.17 8.96 -9.93
C GLY A 30 -0.30 7.91 -10.93
N PHE A 31 0.61 7.05 -11.34
CA PHE A 31 0.40 6.11 -12.44
C PHE A 31 0.06 4.68 -11.98
N MET A 32 0.22 4.38 -10.68
CA MET A 32 -0.26 3.13 -10.09
C MET A 32 -1.80 3.16 -9.96
N PRO A 33 -2.48 2.02 -9.76
CA PRO A 33 -3.92 2.02 -9.50
C PRO A 33 -4.28 2.74 -8.19
N PHE A 34 -3.46 2.54 -7.15
CA PHE A 34 -3.48 3.27 -5.89
C PHE A 34 -2.15 3.02 -5.15
N THR A 35 -1.83 3.88 -4.18
CA THR A 35 -0.81 3.65 -3.16
C THR A 35 -1.32 4.20 -1.83
N ASP A 36 -0.86 3.68 -0.70
CA ASP A 36 -1.25 4.19 0.62
C ASP A 36 -0.28 5.24 1.16
N TYR A 37 0.92 5.33 0.59
CA TYR A 37 1.95 6.27 0.97
C TYR A 37 2.94 6.54 -0.18
N PRO A 38 3.62 7.69 -0.19
CA PRO A 38 4.69 7.98 -1.14
C PRO A 38 5.98 7.25 -0.78
N ASN A 39 6.80 6.90 -1.78
CA ASN A 39 8.13 6.35 -1.54
C ASN A 39 9.11 7.47 -1.11
N TYR A 40 9.11 7.81 0.17
CA TYR A 40 9.99 8.82 0.78
C TYR A 40 10.98 8.16 1.73
N VAL A 41 12.28 8.38 1.49
CA VAL A 41 13.37 7.80 2.29
C VAL A 41 14.01 8.79 3.28
N GLY A 42 13.64 10.07 3.18
CA GLY A 42 14.23 11.17 3.94
C GLY A 42 15.20 12.02 3.10
N PHE A 43 15.05 13.33 3.16
CA PHE A 43 15.87 14.29 2.43
C PHE A 43 17.35 14.19 2.84
N PHE A 44 17.62 14.11 4.15
CA PHE A 44 18.99 14.00 4.65
C PHE A 44 19.63 12.65 4.31
N VAL A 45 18.85 11.56 4.31
CA VAL A 45 19.33 10.26 3.84
C VAL A 45 19.75 10.36 2.37
N LEU A 46 18.92 10.94 1.50
CA LEU A 46 19.26 11.13 0.09
C LEU A 46 20.49 12.00 -0.10
N LEU A 47 20.57 13.12 0.62
CA LEU A 47 21.71 14.04 0.54
C LEU A 47 23.01 13.31 0.87
N PHE A 48 23.08 12.61 2.00
CA PHE A 48 24.28 11.91 2.41
C PHE A 48 24.57 10.68 1.53
N ALA A 49 23.54 10.00 1.01
CA ALA A 49 23.73 8.92 0.05
C ALA A 49 24.39 9.43 -1.24
N VAL A 50 24.01 10.61 -1.74
CA VAL A 50 24.67 11.24 -2.90
C VAL A 50 26.11 11.62 -2.57
N LEU A 51 26.38 12.18 -1.39
CA LEU A 51 27.74 12.55 -0.96
C LEU A 51 28.69 11.34 -0.89
N SER A 52 28.18 10.14 -0.61
CA SER A 52 28.98 8.92 -0.60
C SER A 52 29.65 8.61 -1.94
N PHE A 53 29.11 9.10 -3.07
CA PHE A 53 29.71 8.89 -4.38
C PHE A 53 30.90 9.81 -4.66
N LEU A 54 31.24 10.75 -3.76
CA LEU A 54 32.45 11.57 -3.88
C LEU A 54 33.74 10.77 -3.64
N ASN A 55 33.66 9.68 -2.87
CA ASN A 55 34.79 8.80 -2.56
C ASN A 55 34.46 7.36 -3.00
N LEU A 56 34.56 7.05 -4.29
CA LEU A 56 34.18 5.73 -4.81
C LEU A 56 35.11 4.61 -4.31
N ASP A 57 34.52 3.52 -3.78
CA ASP A 57 35.18 2.27 -3.45
C ASP A 57 34.34 1.07 -3.94
N ASN A 58 34.88 -0.15 -3.86
CA ASN A 58 34.17 -1.35 -4.33
C ASN A 58 32.82 -1.58 -3.63
N ARG A 59 32.69 -1.18 -2.36
CA ARG A 59 31.45 -1.36 -1.59
C ARG A 59 30.38 -0.36 -2.04
N ARG A 60 30.75 0.90 -2.25
CA ARG A 60 29.85 1.95 -2.74
C ARG A 60 29.42 1.69 -4.17
N ILE A 61 30.31 1.18 -5.01
CA ILE A 61 29.96 0.71 -6.35
C ILE A 61 28.96 -0.44 -6.24
N PHE A 62 29.21 -1.44 -5.39
CA PHE A 62 28.28 -2.55 -5.17
C PHE A 62 26.88 -2.09 -4.75
N PHE A 63 26.76 -1.25 -3.70
CA PHE A 63 25.47 -0.72 -3.26
C PHE A 63 24.83 0.22 -4.29
N GLY A 64 25.64 1.03 -4.98
CA GLY A 64 25.18 1.89 -6.07
C GLY A 64 24.63 1.09 -7.26
N SER A 65 25.27 -0.03 -7.62
CA SER A 65 24.79 -0.92 -8.68
C SER A 65 23.47 -1.59 -8.30
N ILE A 66 23.33 -2.07 -7.06
CA ILE A 66 22.07 -2.66 -6.57
C ILE A 66 20.96 -1.60 -6.49
N LEU A 67 21.29 -0.39 -6.03
CA LEU A 67 20.36 0.74 -6.01
C LEU A 67 19.80 1.02 -7.41
N VAL A 68 20.67 1.16 -8.41
CA VAL A 68 20.27 1.40 -9.80
C VAL A 68 19.44 0.24 -10.33
N LEU A 69 19.90 -1.00 -10.14
CA LEU A 69 19.20 -2.20 -10.61
C LEU A 69 17.80 -2.32 -10.00
N SER A 70 17.66 -2.12 -8.70
CA SER A 70 16.36 -2.20 -8.00
C SER A 70 15.40 -1.10 -8.49
N ILE A 71 15.87 0.12 -8.72
CA ILE A 71 15.03 1.19 -9.30
C ILE A 71 14.60 0.80 -10.73
N LEU A 72 15.51 0.31 -11.58
CA LEU A 72 15.16 -0.08 -12.95
C LEU A 72 14.16 -1.24 -12.99
N LEU A 73 14.28 -2.21 -12.07
CA LEU A 73 13.32 -3.30 -11.93
C LEU A 73 11.96 -2.81 -11.42
N SER A 74 11.94 -1.80 -10.54
CA SER A 74 10.69 -1.23 -10.03
C SER A 74 9.82 -0.60 -11.13
N PHE A 75 10.44 -0.18 -12.24
CA PHE A 75 9.75 0.43 -13.36
C PHE A 75 8.86 -0.54 -14.15
N GLY A 76 9.03 -1.85 -13.99
CA GLY A 76 8.16 -2.87 -14.56
C GLY A 76 7.80 -2.60 -16.02
N LYS A 77 6.51 -2.38 -16.30
CA LYS A 77 6.02 -2.10 -17.68
C LYS A 77 6.59 -0.84 -18.33
N TYR A 78 7.08 0.14 -17.55
CA TYR A 78 7.67 1.37 -18.08
C TYR A 78 9.12 1.17 -18.54
N PHE A 79 9.77 0.09 -18.10
CA PHE A 79 11.09 -0.31 -18.55
C PHE A 79 11.19 -1.84 -18.63
N SER A 80 10.42 -2.40 -19.56
CA SER A 80 10.21 -3.85 -19.63
C SER A 80 11.46 -4.64 -19.96
N ILE A 81 12.46 -4.06 -20.64
CA ILE A 81 13.68 -4.76 -21.06
C ILE A 81 14.39 -5.44 -19.87
N ILE A 82 14.61 -4.71 -18.77
CA ILE A 82 15.25 -5.29 -17.58
C ILE A 82 14.27 -6.14 -16.78
N PHE A 83 13.02 -5.69 -16.66
CA PHE A 83 12.01 -6.41 -15.89
C PHE A 83 11.71 -7.80 -16.48
N ASP A 84 11.46 -7.88 -17.78
CA ASP A 84 11.13 -9.12 -18.49
C ASP A 84 12.29 -10.11 -18.48
N LEU A 85 13.55 -9.61 -18.51
CA LEU A 85 14.73 -10.45 -18.35
C LEU A 85 14.72 -11.16 -16.98
N PHE A 86 14.46 -10.43 -15.90
CA PHE A 86 14.37 -11.04 -14.58
C PHE A 86 13.13 -11.92 -14.44
N TYR A 87 11.97 -11.46 -14.93
CA TYR A 87 10.72 -12.18 -14.84
C TYR A 87 10.74 -13.54 -15.53
N ASN A 88 11.38 -13.64 -16.69
CA ASN A 88 11.40 -14.88 -17.47
C ASN A 88 12.55 -15.83 -17.10
N PHE A 89 13.69 -15.31 -16.62
CA PHE A 89 14.89 -16.13 -16.41
C PHE A 89 15.30 -16.29 -14.93
N PHE A 90 14.96 -15.34 -14.05
CA PHE A 90 15.40 -15.39 -12.66
C PHE A 90 14.45 -16.24 -11.81
N PRO A 91 14.95 -17.25 -11.06
CA PRO A 91 14.10 -18.15 -10.31
C PRO A 91 13.29 -17.40 -9.25
N PHE A 92 12.02 -17.75 -9.12
CA PHE A 92 11.05 -17.16 -8.19
C PHE A 92 10.68 -15.68 -8.43
N PHE A 93 11.28 -15.00 -9.42
CA PHE A 93 10.95 -13.59 -9.68
C PHE A 93 9.51 -13.41 -10.13
N ASP A 94 9.00 -14.37 -10.90
CA ASP A 94 7.60 -14.46 -11.36
C ASP A 94 6.57 -14.57 -10.22
N LYS A 95 7.01 -14.83 -8.99
CA LYS A 95 6.14 -14.86 -7.80
C LYS A 95 5.87 -13.47 -7.22
N PHE A 96 6.68 -12.47 -7.57
CA PHE A 96 6.43 -11.08 -7.18
C PHE A 96 5.43 -10.43 -8.14
N ARG A 97 4.29 -10.00 -7.59
CA ARG A 97 3.17 -9.43 -8.35
C ARG A 97 3.19 -7.90 -8.46
N VAL A 98 4.05 -7.25 -7.68
CA VAL A 98 4.11 -5.79 -7.52
C VAL A 98 5.56 -5.35 -7.71
N PRO A 99 5.94 -4.85 -8.90
CA PRO A 99 7.30 -4.43 -9.20
C PRO A 99 7.83 -3.38 -8.22
N SER A 100 7.00 -2.44 -7.78
CA SER A 100 7.39 -1.40 -6.83
C SER A 100 7.87 -1.92 -5.46
N MET A 101 7.53 -3.15 -5.06
CA MET A 101 8.03 -3.72 -3.79
C MET A 101 9.54 -3.89 -3.76
N ILE A 102 10.22 -4.01 -4.91
CA ILE A 102 11.68 -4.12 -4.95
C ILE A 102 12.38 -2.83 -4.47
N LEU A 103 11.66 -1.70 -4.38
CA LEU A 103 12.18 -0.44 -3.86
C LEU A 103 12.62 -0.55 -2.39
N ILE A 104 12.19 -1.57 -1.65
CA ILE A 104 12.75 -1.83 -0.31
C ILE A 104 14.28 -2.06 -0.37
N ILE A 105 14.77 -2.68 -1.46
CA ILE A 105 16.20 -2.88 -1.70
C ILE A 105 16.88 -1.54 -2.03
N SER A 106 16.23 -0.70 -2.84
CA SER A 106 16.69 0.68 -3.13
C SER A 106 16.85 1.47 -1.83
N ASN A 107 15.83 1.47 -0.98
CA ASN A 107 15.83 2.19 0.30
C ASN A 107 16.95 1.68 1.22
N PHE A 108 17.12 0.35 1.33
CA PHE A 108 18.23 -0.24 2.07
C PHE A 108 19.60 0.25 1.57
N CYS A 109 19.83 0.24 0.25
CA CYS A 109 21.07 0.73 -0.33
C CYS A 109 21.30 2.21 -0.04
N LEU A 110 20.24 3.04 -0.11
CA LEU A 110 20.32 4.46 0.23
C LEU A 110 20.72 4.69 1.69
N TYR A 111 20.21 3.90 2.65
CA TYR A 111 20.62 4.02 4.05
C TYR A 111 22.09 3.65 4.26
N ILE A 112 22.58 2.60 3.60
CA ILE A 112 24.00 2.21 3.67
C ILE A 112 24.90 3.27 3.04
N LEU A 113 24.54 3.77 1.86
CA LEU A 113 25.26 4.85 1.18
C LEU A 113 25.26 6.14 2.02
N ALA A 114 24.15 6.50 2.66
CA ALA A 114 24.10 7.62 3.59
C ALA A 114 25.08 7.46 4.76
N GLY A 115 25.23 6.24 5.28
CA GLY A 115 26.25 5.90 6.28
C GLY A 115 27.67 6.17 5.77
N PHE A 116 28.00 5.75 4.54
CA PHE A 116 29.31 6.05 3.94
C PHE A 116 29.52 7.55 3.74
N GLY A 117 28.50 8.29 3.27
CA GLY A 117 28.59 9.74 3.11
C GLY A 117 28.80 10.49 4.42
N LEU A 118 28.25 9.98 5.53
CA LEU A 118 28.53 10.53 6.87
C LEU A 118 29.99 10.33 7.27
N VAL A 119 30.53 9.13 7.05
CA VAL A 119 31.94 8.82 7.32
C VAL A 119 32.86 9.73 6.51
N ASP A 120 32.57 9.92 5.22
CA ASP A 120 33.35 10.83 4.36
C ASP A 120 33.39 12.25 4.89
N ILE A 121 32.27 12.76 5.40
CA ILE A 121 32.21 14.12 5.97
C ILE A 121 33.07 14.20 7.23
N VAL A 122 32.99 13.20 8.11
CA VAL A 122 33.82 13.14 9.32
C VAL A 122 35.31 13.18 8.97
N GLU A 123 35.72 12.35 8.00
CA GLU A 123 37.11 12.26 7.55
C GLU A 123 37.57 13.52 6.83
N ARG A 124 36.76 14.05 5.91
CA ARG A 124 37.08 15.25 5.11
C ARG A 124 37.27 16.50 5.96
N PHE A 125 36.50 16.65 7.05
CA PHE A 125 36.64 17.76 7.99
C PHE A 125 37.56 17.44 9.17
N ASN A 126 38.20 16.26 9.19
CA ASN A 126 39.09 15.80 10.25
C ASN A 126 38.47 16.01 11.66
N LEU A 127 37.21 15.62 11.81
CA LEU A 127 36.45 15.85 13.04
C LEU A 127 36.96 14.92 14.14
N LYS A 128 37.32 15.50 15.30
CA LYS A 128 37.59 14.72 16.53
C LYS A 128 36.36 13.89 16.93
N ASP A 129 36.57 12.77 17.62
CA ASP A 129 35.52 11.82 18.03
C ASP A 129 34.27 12.49 18.64
N ILE A 130 34.47 13.50 19.49
CA ILE A 130 33.37 14.26 20.10
C ILE A 130 32.52 14.98 19.03
N LYS A 131 33.17 15.67 18.09
CA LYS A 131 32.48 16.39 17.00
C LYS A 131 31.83 15.41 16.01
N ALA A 132 32.48 14.30 15.72
CA ALA A 132 31.92 13.23 14.89
C ALA A 132 30.65 12.63 15.52
N LYS A 133 30.67 12.37 16.83
CA LYS A 133 29.49 11.91 17.58
C LYS A 133 28.33 12.90 17.50
N TYR A 134 28.59 14.19 17.70
CA TYR A 134 27.54 15.21 17.57
C TYR A 134 26.99 15.30 16.15
N LEU A 135 27.83 15.21 15.12
CA LEU A 135 27.38 15.18 13.72
C LEU A 135 26.44 14.00 13.46
N ILE A 136 26.80 12.79 13.89
CA ILE A 136 25.99 11.58 13.72
C ILE A 136 24.66 11.71 14.47
N LEU A 137 24.68 12.17 15.72
CA LEU A 137 23.46 12.39 16.50
C LEU A 137 22.56 13.45 15.85
N THR A 138 23.17 14.50 15.29
CA THR A 138 22.44 15.55 14.58
C THR A 138 21.80 14.99 13.32
N PHE A 139 22.54 14.23 12.51
CA PHE A 139 22.01 13.53 11.33
C PHE A 139 20.83 12.62 11.66
N LEU A 140 20.94 11.81 12.73
CA LEU A 140 19.87 10.92 13.15
C LEU A 140 18.64 11.73 13.59
N ALA A 141 18.84 12.78 14.40
CA ALA A 141 17.75 13.62 14.87
C ALA A 141 17.02 14.32 13.71
N ILE A 142 17.74 14.95 12.78
CA ILE A 142 17.13 15.65 11.64
C ILE A 142 16.46 14.67 10.67
N SER A 143 17.01 13.47 10.46
CA SER A 143 16.40 12.45 9.60
C SER A 143 15.10 11.90 10.21
N VAL A 144 15.09 11.66 11.53
CA VAL A 144 13.87 11.23 12.24
C VAL A 144 12.81 12.33 12.21
N LEU A 145 13.19 13.59 12.44
CA LEU A 145 12.27 14.72 12.37
C LEU A 145 11.69 14.92 10.96
N ASP A 146 12.51 14.73 9.93
CA ASP A 146 12.09 14.82 8.53
C ASP A 146 11.08 13.72 8.16
N ILE A 147 11.38 12.46 8.50
CA ILE A 147 10.44 11.33 8.29
C ILE A 147 9.16 11.56 9.09
N TYR A 148 9.26 11.91 10.38
CA TYR A 148 8.10 12.18 11.22
C TYR A 148 7.21 13.29 10.67
N ARG A 149 7.79 14.35 10.08
CA ARG A 149 7.04 15.44 9.43
C ARG A 149 6.15 14.91 8.30
N ILE A 150 6.65 13.97 7.51
CA ILE A 150 5.92 13.35 6.40
C ILE A 150 4.89 12.36 6.94
N ASP A 151 5.29 11.47 7.85
CA ASP A 151 4.45 10.43 8.43
C ASP A 151 3.26 10.98 9.20
N LYS A 152 3.39 12.14 9.85
CA LYS A 152 2.26 12.79 10.52
C LYS A 152 1.08 13.01 9.57
N ASN A 153 1.34 13.36 8.31
CA ASN A 153 0.28 13.57 7.31
C ASN A 153 -0.36 12.25 6.87
N ILE A 154 0.35 11.12 6.98
CA ILE A 154 -0.16 9.80 6.61
C ILE A 154 -0.97 9.20 7.78
N ILE A 155 -0.42 9.26 9.00
CA ILE A 155 -0.99 8.65 10.20
C ILE A 155 -2.19 9.46 10.71
N ASN A 156 -2.03 10.78 10.84
CA ASN A 156 -3.05 11.67 11.38
C ASN A 156 -3.20 12.93 10.51
N PRO A 157 -3.73 12.77 9.27
CA PRO A 157 -3.95 13.89 8.36
C PRO A 157 -4.85 14.96 8.97
N GLU A 158 -4.58 16.22 8.65
CA GLU A 158 -5.47 17.31 9.01
C GLU A 158 -6.84 17.15 8.32
N LYS A 159 -7.93 17.45 9.03
CA LYS A 159 -9.30 17.22 8.53
C LYS A 159 -9.63 17.97 7.23
N ASN A 160 -8.98 19.11 7.01
CA ASN A 160 -9.11 19.96 5.82
C ASN A 160 -8.17 19.55 4.67
N SER A 161 -7.26 18.59 4.87
CA SER A 161 -6.30 18.16 3.85
C SER A 161 -6.91 17.30 2.75
N GLY A 162 -8.17 16.89 2.90
CA GLY A 162 -8.85 15.93 2.02
C GLY A 162 -8.31 14.50 2.15
N GLN A 163 -7.32 14.24 2.99
CA GLN A 163 -6.76 12.90 3.19
C GLN A 163 -7.60 12.13 4.20
N LYS A 164 -7.97 10.89 3.86
CA LYS A 164 -8.60 9.97 4.80
C LYS A 164 -7.51 9.31 5.64
N SER A 165 -7.71 9.28 6.96
CA SER A 165 -6.82 8.50 7.84
C SER A 165 -6.94 7.01 7.47
N GLN A 166 -5.79 6.36 7.36
CA GLN A 166 -5.70 4.90 7.20
C GLN A 166 -6.01 4.17 8.52
N LEU A 167 -6.09 4.90 9.64
CA LEU A 167 -6.43 4.36 10.94
C LEU A 167 -7.94 4.35 11.15
N ILE A 168 -8.42 3.24 11.72
CA ILE A 168 -9.78 3.15 12.27
C ILE A 168 -9.74 3.36 13.79
N SER A 169 -10.79 3.93 14.35
CA SER A 169 -10.90 4.07 15.81
C SER A 169 -11.12 2.70 16.45
N ASN A 170 -10.58 2.50 17.67
CA ASN A 170 -10.82 1.27 18.44
C ASN A 170 -12.33 0.99 18.57
N LYS A 171 -13.13 2.02 18.83
CA LYS A 171 -14.60 1.89 18.86
C LYS A 171 -15.19 1.29 17.57
N LYS A 172 -14.72 1.72 16.39
CA LYS A 172 -15.18 1.15 15.11
C LYS A 172 -14.66 -0.27 14.92
N PHE A 173 -13.42 -0.54 15.29
CA PHE A 173 -12.85 -1.89 15.23
C PHE A 173 -13.62 -2.87 16.13
N ASP A 174 -13.85 -2.49 17.38
CA ASP A 174 -14.58 -3.30 18.37
C ASP A 174 -16.03 -3.54 17.93
N SER A 175 -16.64 -2.57 17.22
CA SER A 175 -18.01 -2.71 16.69
C SER A 175 -18.18 -3.85 15.67
N PHE A 176 -17.10 -4.32 15.04
CA PHE A 176 -17.16 -5.46 14.13
C PHE A 176 -17.35 -6.81 14.85
N PHE A 177 -17.13 -6.85 16.16
CA PHE A 177 -17.25 -8.06 16.98
C PHE A 177 -18.50 -8.06 17.86
N VAL A 178 -19.25 -6.95 17.88
CA VAL A 178 -20.49 -6.84 18.65
C VAL A 178 -21.61 -7.56 17.91
N GLU A 179 -22.26 -8.50 18.60
CA GLU A 179 -23.50 -9.12 18.17
C GLU A 179 -24.63 -8.11 18.39
N ASP A 180 -25.18 -7.62 17.28
CA ASP A 180 -26.38 -6.79 17.25
C ASP A 180 -27.56 -7.58 16.67
N GLU A 181 -28.73 -6.96 16.68
CA GLU A 181 -29.99 -7.56 16.24
C GLU A 181 -29.89 -8.17 14.82
N LEU A 182 -29.12 -7.53 13.93
CA LEU A 182 -28.84 -8.06 12.58
C LEU A 182 -28.09 -9.40 12.64
N ILE A 183 -27.04 -9.49 13.44
CA ILE A 183 -26.25 -10.73 13.56
C ILE A 183 -27.08 -11.83 14.21
N ASP A 184 -27.85 -11.50 15.24
CA ASP A 184 -28.75 -12.45 15.90
C ASP A 184 -29.82 -12.97 14.94
N PHE A 185 -30.45 -12.07 14.18
CA PHE A 185 -31.41 -12.44 13.14
C PHE A 185 -30.81 -13.41 12.13
N LEU A 186 -29.62 -13.10 11.59
CA LEU A 186 -28.95 -13.95 10.61
C LEU A 186 -28.53 -15.31 11.21
N LYS A 187 -28.06 -15.34 12.46
CA LYS A 187 -27.67 -16.60 13.12
C LYS A 187 -28.86 -17.51 13.44
N ASN A 188 -30.04 -16.95 13.65
CA ASN A 188 -31.26 -17.72 13.91
C ASN A 188 -31.80 -18.40 12.65
N ASP A 189 -31.43 -17.95 11.45
CA ASP A 189 -31.74 -18.65 10.21
C ASP A 189 -30.80 -19.84 10.02
N THR A 190 -31.37 -21.05 10.09
CA THR A 190 -30.63 -22.32 9.94
C THR A 190 -30.52 -22.78 8.48
N ASP A 191 -31.17 -22.10 7.54
CA ASP A 191 -31.10 -22.45 6.13
C ASP A 191 -29.68 -22.27 5.57
N LEU A 192 -29.37 -22.98 4.48
CA LEU A 192 -28.18 -22.64 3.69
C LEU A 192 -28.49 -21.36 2.92
N TYR A 193 -27.86 -20.25 3.30
CA TYR A 193 -28.02 -18.97 2.61
C TYR A 193 -26.72 -18.17 2.56
N ARG A 194 -26.72 -17.13 1.71
CA ARG A 194 -25.68 -16.10 1.70
C ARG A 194 -26.27 -14.70 1.81
N VAL A 195 -25.46 -13.77 2.32
CA VAL A 195 -25.78 -12.35 2.41
C VAL A 195 -25.00 -11.58 1.35
N TYR A 196 -25.68 -10.72 0.61
CA TYR A 196 -25.05 -9.76 -0.29
C TYR A 196 -25.04 -8.37 0.38
N PRO A 197 -23.87 -7.85 0.78
CA PRO A 197 -23.76 -6.52 1.34
C PRO A 197 -23.74 -5.48 0.21
N VAL A 198 -24.62 -4.51 0.27
CA VAL A 198 -24.84 -3.53 -0.79
C VAL A 198 -23.90 -2.34 -0.64
N GLY A 199 -23.30 -1.91 -1.75
CA GLY A 199 -22.55 -0.65 -1.82
C GLY A 199 -21.33 -0.63 -0.89
N PRO A 200 -21.18 0.37 0.00
CA PRO A 200 -20.02 0.48 0.90
C PRO A 200 -19.83 -0.73 1.82
N LEU A 201 -20.90 -1.47 2.12
CA LEU A 201 -20.84 -2.66 2.97
C LEU A 201 -20.22 -3.86 2.26
N PHE A 202 -20.03 -3.81 0.93
CA PHE A 202 -19.53 -4.94 0.15
C PHE A 202 -18.15 -5.43 0.62
N GLN A 203 -17.33 -4.57 1.23
CA GLN A 203 -16.03 -4.95 1.79
C GLN A 203 -16.02 -4.97 3.33
N ASP A 204 -17.17 -4.81 3.98
CA ASP A 204 -17.27 -4.78 5.44
C ASP A 204 -16.93 -6.16 6.03
N PRO A 205 -15.98 -6.25 6.99
CA PRO A 205 -15.55 -7.52 7.55
C PRO A 205 -16.53 -8.10 8.59
N LYS A 206 -17.54 -7.35 9.05
CA LYS A 206 -18.40 -7.75 10.17
C LYS A 206 -19.00 -9.15 10.03
N LEU A 207 -19.66 -9.44 8.90
CA LEU A 207 -20.28 -10.75 8.66
C LEU A 207 -19.28 -11.92 8.78
N LYS A 208 -18.04 -11.70 8.32
CA LYS A 208 -16.97 -12.70 8.41
C LYS A 208 -16.60 -13.04 9.86
N PHE A 209 -16.56 -12.05 10.75
CA PHE A 209 -16.22 -12.29 12.16
C PHE A 209 -17.26 -13.14 12.90
N HIS A 210 -18.52 -13.09 12.46
CA HIS A 210 -19.60 -13.89 13.04
C HIS A 210 -19.86 -15.21 12.28
N GLY A 211 -19.01 -15.56 11.30
CA GLY A 211 -19.14 -16.80 10.53
C GLY A 211 -20.30 -16.80 9.52
N ILE A 212 -20.88 -15.63 9.22
CA ILE A 212 -21.99 -15.51 8.28
C ILE A 212 -21.44 -15.50 6.85
N GLN A 213 -22.01 -16.33 5.98
CA GLN A 213 -21.56 -16.47 4.61
C GLN A 213 -21.97 -15.25 3.79
N SER A 214 -20.98 -14.51 3.29
CA SER A 214 -21.20 -13.39 2.37
C SER A 214 -20.69 -13.71 0.97
N VAL A 215 -21.42 -13.24 -0.05
CA VAL A 215 -20.92 -13.19 -1.44
C VAL A 215 -20.05 -11.96 -1.71
N GLY A 216 -20.07 -10.99 -0.78
CA GLY A 216 -19.19 -9.84 -0.78
C GLY A 216 -17.85 -10.14 -0.10
N GLY A 217 -17.03 -9.10 -0.01
CA GLY A 217 -15.81 -9.07 0.77
C GLY A 217 -14.58 -8.67 -0.04
N TYR A 218 -13.54 -8.26 0.69
CA TYR A 218 -12.21 -8.10 0.14
C TYR A 218 -11.33 -9.32 0.44
N HIS A 219 -10.59 -9.77 -0.56
CA HIS A 219 -9.53 -10.76 -0.42
C HIS A 219 -8.35 -10.33 -1.30
N PRO A 220 -7.10 -10.33 -0.81
CA PRO A 220 -5.95 -9.86 -1.61
C PRO A 220 -5.53 -10.85 -2.70
N ALA A 221 -5.85 -12.14 -2.55
CA ALA A 221 -5.47 -13.20 -3.48
C ALA A 221 -6.67 -13.83 -4.19
N LYS A 222 -7.52 -12.99 -4.82
CA LYS A 222 -8.68 -13.49 -5.59
C LYS A 222 -8.24 -14.30 -6.81
N PHE A 223 -9.01 -15.34 -7.14
CA PHE A 223 -8.88 -16.04 -8.42
C PHE A 223 -9.22 -15.10 -9.58
N SER A 224 -8.47 -15.20 -10.69
CA SER A 224 -8.67 -14.32 -11.86
C SER A 224 -10.11 -14.36 -12.36
N HIS A 225 -10.67 -15.56 -12.57
CA HIS A 225 -12.05 -15.72 -13.04
C HIS A 225 -13.09 -15.10 -12.09
N TYR A 226 -12.84 -15.13 -10.78
CA TYR A 226 -13.71 -14.46 -9.82
C TYR A 226 -13.60 -12.94 -9.92
N ASN A 227 -12.38 -12.42 -10.10
CA ASN A 227 -12.16 -10.99 -10.32
C ASN A 227 -12.83 -10.51 -11.62
N ASP A 228 -12.76 -11.31 -12.68
CA ASP A 228 -13.43 -11.03 -13.96
C ASP A 228 -14.95 -11.05 -13.80
N LEU A 229 -15.50 -12.00 -13.04
CA LEU A 229 -16.92 -12.03 -12.70
C LEU A 229 -17.33 -10.74 -11.97
N LEU A 230 -16.62 -10.35 -10.91
CA LEU A 230 -16.92 -9.13 -10.16
C LEU A 230 -16.92 -7.88 -11.05
N ASN A 231 -15.90 -7.73 -11.91
CA ASN A 231 -15.75 -6.58 -12.79
C ASN A 231 -16.87 -6.52 -13.85
N ASN A 232 -17.21 -7.67 -14.46
CA ASN A 232 -18.22 -7.72 -15.52
C ASN A 232 -19.66 -7.73 -15.01
N SER A 233 -19.88 -7.96 -13.71
CA SER A 233 -21.22 -8.03 -13.09
C SER A 233 -21.52 -6.85 -12.16
N ASN A 234 -20.69 -5.81 -12.15
CA ASN A 234 -20.78 -4.69 -11.21
C ASN A 234 -20.87 -5.18 -9.75
N ASN A 235 -19.91 -6.01 -9.34
CA ASN A 235 -19.88 -6.68 -8.04
C ASN A 235 -21.11 -7.55 -7.77
N LEU A 236 -21.49 -8.42 -8.72
CA LEU A 236 -22.59 -9.40 -8.57
C LEU A 236 -23.99 -8.78 -8.41
N LEU A 237 -24.18 -7.48 -8.69
CA LEU A 237 -25.41 -6.75 -8.37
C LEU A 237 -26.67 -7.23 -9.09
N SER A 238 -26.56 -8.14 -10.07
CA SER A 238 -27.73 -8.62 -10.82
C SER A 238 -28.48 -9.75 -10.10
N PHE A 239 -29.82 -9.63 -9.99
CA PHE A 239 -30.66 -10.62 -9.33
C PHE A 239 -30.49 -12.07 -9.84
N PRO A 240 -30.33 -12.34 -11.14
CA PRO A 240 -30.05 -13.71 -11.60
C PRO A 240 -28.76 -14.30 -11.03
N ILE A 241 -27.71 -13.47 -10.87
CA ILE A 241 -26.44 -13.90 -10.27
C ILE A 241 -26.61 -14.10 -8.76
N LEU A 242 -27.29 -13.19 -8.07
CA LEU A 242 -27.56 -13.32 -6.64
C LEU A 242 -28.34 -14.61 -6.33
N LYS A 243 -29.39 -14.90 -7.12
CA LYS A 243 -30.17 -16.13 -7.01
C LYS A 243 -29.33 -17.39 -7.28
N SER A 244 -28.46 -17.37 -8.29
CA SER A 244 -27.59 -18.52 -8.58
C SER A 244 -26.52 -18.77 -7.50
N LEU A 245 -26.15 -17.72 -6.75
CA LEU A 245 -25.24 -17.80 -5.61
C LEU A 245 -25.95 -18.12 -4.28
N ASN A 246 -27.25 -18.41 -4.30
CA ASN A 246 -28.06 -18.68 -3.12
C ASN A 246 -28.06 -17.53 -2.10
N VAL A 247 -28.16 -16.29 -2.60
CA VAL A 247 -28.32 -15.09 -1.77
C VAL A 247 -29.77 -14.98 -1.32
N LYS A 248 -29.98 -14.95 0.00
CA LYS A 248 -31.31 -14.80 0.64
C LYS A 248 -31.53 -13.37 1.16
N TYR A 249 -30.47 -12.73 1.66
CA TYR A 249 -30.54 -11.42 2.29
C TYR A 249 -29.68 -10.37 1.58
N LEU A 250 -30.23 -9.17 1.43
CA LEU A 250 -29.50 -7.97 1.02
C LEU A 250 -29.27 -7.09 2.25
N LEU A 251 -28.01 -6.82 2.57
CA LEU A 251 -27.67 -5.93 3.67
C LEU A 251 -27.38 -4.54 3.11
N SER A 252 -28.26 -3.57 3.37
CA SER A 252 -28.17 -2.22 2.82
C SER A 252 -28.29 -1.16 3.91
N PRO A 253 -27.49 -0.07 3.86
CA PRO A 253 -27.67 1.08 4.76
C PRO A 253 -28.86 1.97 4.37
N PHE A 254 -29.49 1.71 3.23
CA PHE A 254 -30.66 2.44 2.73
C PHE A 254 -31.77 1.46 2.32
N GLU A 255 -33.02 1.88 2.43
CA GLU A 255 -34.14 1.12 1.89
C GLU A 255 -34.03 0.97 0.37
N ILE A 256 -34.27 -0.24 -0.12
CA ILE A 256 -34.26 -0.55 -1.55
C ILE A 256 -35.67 -1.03 -1.90
N SER A 257 -36.31 -0.32 -2.83
CA SER A 257 -37.61 -0.73 -3.38
C SER A 257 -37.40 -1.44 -4.71
N HIS A 258 -37.76 -2.71 -4.79
CA HIS A 258 -37.74 -3.51 -6.02
C HIS A 258 -38.80 -4.61 -5.93
N ASP A 259 -39.40 -5.00 -7.05
CA ASP A 259 -40.43 -6.05 -7.12
C ASP A 259 -39.95 -7.46 -6.70
N GLN A 260 -38.63 -7.67 -6.56
CA GLN A 260 -38.02 -8.96 -6.24
C GLN A 260 -37.47 -9.02 -4.81
N ILE A 261 -37.66 -7.96 -4.02
CA ILE A 261 -37.16 -7.88 -2.65
C ILE A 261 -38.27 -7.39 -1.74
N GLU A 262 -38.27 -7.92 -0.53
CA GLU A 262 -39.18 -7.52 0.54
C GLU A 262 -38.32 -7.09 1.73
N MET A 263 -38.77 -6.05 2.43
CA MET A 263 -38.11 -5.62 3.65
C MET A 263 -38.36 -6.67 4.72
N VAL A 264 -37.31 -6.99 5.48
CA VAL A 264 -37.39 -7.88 6.62
C VAL A 264 -37.21 -7.02 7.85
N ASP A 265 -38.25 -6.99 8.69
CA ASP A 265 -38.28 -6.27 9.97
C ASP A 265 -37.45 -6.97 11.05
#